data_AF-A0A7S3I8G1-F1
#
_entry.id   AF-A0A7S3I8G1-F1
#
_cell.length_a   1.000
_cell.length_b   1.000
_cell.length_c   1.000
_cell.angle_alpha   90.00
_cell.angle_beta   90.00
_cell.angle_gamma   90.00
#
_symmetry.space_group_name_H-M   'P 1'
#
loop_
_entity.id
_entity.type
_entity.pdbx_description
1 polymer ?
#
loop_
_entity_poly.entity_id
_entity_poly.type
_entity_poly.pdbx_seq_one_letter_code
_entity_poly.pdbx_strand_id
1 'polypeptide(L)'
;MASIATSRDAHNRVNYERLTKKDRKKFYAIRSLLIFVYFVFIPFSQAPAWCLKAAEKGNFSFGSVDCDSIAASEKIHYAHMFTFSPILTAFIDILCMIGFGILSCHETTWRNQDFYHKVRTSMMVLAFAVSIADLVFAVLNPYYPYIANMMRAVIVLCFSQGVRNATLSLFSDLQDSIAILLTIFTYILVFVFTVFYFYRPTFEGITNFGSIRDTYRNLTILFTTANYPDIFLPAQRINFWNAFLFMFFMLAGLYFLTNLLTANVFNKYQERLQNARTERQSNRARHIEVIFKKHDHDQSGKLDTMEAKSFLADVFEFDYHNADHRATANNIMKIVGTEDKESPRTVYECKRFTQFFALPNFIEIAGLENLHSLQSMASSNATQGTYEREQWPLERREKGFFDGWMQVVLILLNVLITGVFILNDQFKEVKKIQ
;
A
#
# COMPACT_ATOMS: atom_id res chain seq x y z
N MET A 1 -36.06 -30.31 -1.16
CA MET A 1 -35.45 -30.88 -2.39
C MET A 1 -34.52 -29.84 -3.00
N ALA A 2 -33.34 -29.65 -2.39
CA ALA A 2 -32.28 -28.79 -2.94
C ALA A 2 -31.23 -29.72 -3.55
N SER A 3 -30.97 -29.47 -4.83
CA SER A 3 -30.25 -30.30 -5.77
C SER A 3 -28.89 -30.79 -5.26
N ILE A 4 -28.69 -32.10 -5.37
CA ILE A 4 -27.40 -32.79 -5.29
C ILE A 4 -26.52 -32.22 -6.42
N ALA A 5 -25.64 -31.29 -6.08
CA ALA A 5 -24.58 -30.84 -6.97
C ALA A 5 -23.64 -32.04 -7.20
N THR A 6 -23.77 -32.62 -8.38
CA THR A 6 -23.04 -33.81 -8.83
C THR A 6 -21.54 -33.53 -8.84
N SER A 7 -20.75 -34.51 -8.37
CA SER A 7 -19.28 -34.44 -8.28
C SER A 7 -18.56 -34.31 -9.63
N ARG A 8 -19.29 -34.15 -10.75
CA ARG A 8 -18.76 -33.85 -12.09
C ARG A 8 -18.30 -32.40 -12.26
N ASP A 9 -18.79 -31.46 -11.44
CA ASP A 9 -18.39 -30.05 -11.54
C ASP A 9 -17.03 -29.73 -10.88
N ALA A 10 -16.50 -30.65 -10.06
CA ALA A 10 -15.16 -30.51 -9.49
C ALA A 10 -14.06 -30.77 -10.54
N HIS A 11 -14.32 -31.60 -11.55
CA HIS A 11 -13.32 -31.97 -12.55
C HIS A 11 -13.11 -30.89 -13.63
N ASN A 12 -14.08 -29.96 -13.79
CA ASN A 12 -14.07 -28.91 -14.82
C ASN A 12 -13.57 -27.53 -14.34
N ARG A 13 -13.06 -27.41 -13.11
CA ARG A 13 -12.41 -26.17 -12.61
C ARG A 13 -10.89 -26.17 -12.70
N VAL A 14 -10.29 -27.09 -13.45
CA VAL A 14 -8.87 -26.98 -13.82
C VAL A 14 -8.75 -26.11 -15.07
N ASN A 15 -9.13 -24.84 -14.95
CA ASN A 15 -8.69 -23.84 -15.92
C ASN A 15 -7.22 -23.57 -15.61
N TYR A 16 -6.36 -24.34 -16.27
CA TYR A 16 -4.92 -24.13 -16.36
C TYR A 16 -4.61 -22.64 -16.44
N GLU A 17 -3.76 -22.13 -15.55
CA GLU A 17 -3.14 -20.83 -15.71
C GLU A 17 -2.46 -20.80 -17.09
N ARG A 18 -3.09 -20.17 -18.09
CA ARG A 18 -2.61 -20.18 -19.50
C ARG A 18 -1.26 -19.51 -19.72
N LEU A 19 -0.64 -18.92 -18.68
CA LEU A 19 0.64 -18.24 -18.78
C LEU A 19 1.68 -18.90 -17.88
N THR A 20 2.86 -19.14 -18.47
CA THR A 20 4.04 -19.61 -17.77
C THR A 20 4.48 -18.59 -16.70
N LYS A 21 5.17 -19.05 -15.64
CA LYS A 21 5.75 -18.16 -14.60
C LYS A 21 6.60 -17.04 -15.23
N LYS A 22 7.37 -17.37 -16.27
CA LYS A 22 8.25 -16.43 -16.99
C LYS A 22 7.48 -15.30 -17.68
N ASP A 23 6.35 -15.62 -18.31
CA ASP A 23 5.54 -14.62 -19.03
C ASP A 23 4.81 -13.69 -18.05
N ARG A 24 4.40 -14.21 -16.90
CA ARG A 24 3.83 -13.43 -15.79
C ARG A 24 4.84 -12.42 -15.24
N LYS A 25 6.10 -12.83 -15.06
CA LYS A 25 7.18 -11.94 -14.63
C LYS A 25 7.38 -10.77 -15.57
N LYS A 26 7.43 -11.06 -16.87
CA LYS A 26 7.56 -10.04 -17.92
C LYS A 26 6.39 -9.07 -17.90
N PHE A 27 5.16 -9.59 -17.80
CA PHE A 27 3.95 -8.76 -17.72
C PHE A 27 4.01 -7.76 -16.55
N TYR A 28 4.37 -8.23 -15.35
CA TYR A 28 4.49 -7.35 -14.19
C TYR A 28 5.67 -6.38 -14.28
N ALA A 29 6.79 -6.78 -14.86
CA ALA A 29 7.93 -5.89 -15.10
C ALA A 29 7.57 -4.74 -16.05
N ILE A 30 6.89 -5.04 -17.18
CA ILE A 30 6.44 -4.02 -18.15
C ILE A 30 5.43 -3.07 -17.49
N ARG A 31 4.45 -3.62 -16.75
CA ARG A 31 3.48 -2.82 -16.00
C ARG A 31 4.16 -1.91 -14.99
N SER A 32 5.15 -2.41 -14.26
CA SER A 32 5.88 -1.64 -13.27
C SER A 32 6.68 -0.50 -13.90
N LEU A 33 7.30 -0.73 -15.06
CA LEU A 33 7.99 0.29 -15.83
C LEU A 33 7.02 1.37 -16.32
N LEU A 34 5.87 0.99 -16.88
CA LEU A 34 4.86 1.95 -17.34
C LEU A 34 4.32 2.82 -16.20
N ILE A 35 4.06 2.24 -15.02
CA ILE A 35 3.64 3.00 -13.84
C ILE A 35 4.69 4.04 -13.46
N PHE A 36 5.98 3.68 -13.48
CA PHE A 36 7.03 4.64 -13.16
C PHE A 36 7.15 5.76 -14.17
N VAL A 37 7.16 5.44 -15.46
CA VAL A 37 7.24 6.46 -16.51
C VAL A 37 6.05 7.40 -16.36
N TYR A 38 4.85 6.86 -16.25
CA TYR A 38 3.62 7.64 -16.20
C TYR A 38 3.46 8.48 -14.93
N PHE A 39 3.74 7.91 -13.75
CA PHE A 39 3.46 8.55 -12.46
C PHE A 39 4.64 9.35 -11.90
N VAL A 40 5.88 8.99 -12.24
CA VAL A 40 7.08 9.63 -11.70
C VAL A 40 7.79 10.43 -12.78
N PHE A 41 8.17 9.80 -13.89
CA PHE A 41 9.01 10.48 -14.88
C PHE A 41 8.30 11.67 -15.56
N ILE A 42 7.07 11.48 -16.06
CA ILE A 42 6.35 12.54 -16.78
C ILE A 42 6.06 13.76 -15.89
N PRO A 43 5.45 13.65 -14.70
CA PRO A 43 5.13 14.85 -13.90
C PRO A 43 6.37 15.63 -13.46
N PHE A 44 7.50 14.96 -13.21
CA PHE A 44 8.75 15.63 -12.85
C PHE A 44 9.44 16.31 -14.03
N SER A 45 9.19 15.83 -15.25
CA SER A 45 9.74 16.39 -16.49
C SER A 45 8.77 17.34 -17.19
N GLN A 46 7.60 17.60 -16.62
CA GLN A 46 6.58 18.45 -17.21
C GLN A 46 6.85 19.92 -16.91
N ALA A 47 6.78 20.78 -17.93
CA ALA A 47 6.92 22.22 -17.74
C ALA A 47 5.83 22.78 -16.80
N PRO A 48 6.21 23.55 -15.77
CA PRO A 48 5.26 24.11 -14.82
C PRO A 48 4.45 25.26 -15.44
N ALA A 49 3.29 25.55 -14.85
CA ALA A 49 2.35 26.53 -15.37
C ALA A 49 2.91 27.96 -15.51
N TRP A 50 3.85 28.38 -14.64
CA TRP A 50 4.50 29.69 -14.74
C TRP A 50 5.41 29.76 -15.97
N CYS A 51 6.18 28.70 -16.24
CA CYS A 51 7.07 28.62 -17.39
C CYS A 51 6.28 28.63 -18.70
N LEU A 52 5.16 27.91 -18.76
CA LEU A 52 4.28 27.88 -19.93
C LEU A 52 3.59 29.23 -20.21
N LYS A 53 3.35 30.05 -19.19
CA LYS A 53 2.77 31.39 -19.34
C LYS A 53 3.79 32.41 -19.81
N ALA A 54 5.02 32.29 -19.33
CA ALA A 54 6.13 33.19 -19.64
C ALA A 54 6.78 32.87 -20.99
N ALA A 55 6.80 31.60 -21.40
CA ALA A 55 7.06 31.19 -22.76
C ALA A 55 5.90 31.71 -23.63
N GLU A 56 6.10 32.87 -24.27
CA GLU A 56 5.11 33.50 -25.16
C GLU A 56 4.48 32.47 -26.11
N LYS A 57 3.24 32.72 -26.57
CA LYS A 57 2.41 31.88 -27.46
C LYS A 57 3.05 31.54 -28.84
N GLY A 58 4.36 31.59 -29.00
CA GLY A 58 5.11 31.09 -30.14
C GLY A 58 5.32 29.58 -30.06
N ASN A 59 5.17 28.91 -31.21
CA ASN A 59 5.26 27.46 -31.43
C ASN A 59 6.17 26.73 -30.42
N PHE A 60 5.55 26.09 -29.42
CA PHE A 60 6.21 25.09 -28.62
C PHE A 60 6.73 24.00 -29.56
N SER A 61 8.06 23.94 -29.72
CA SER A 61 8.68 22.88 -30.51
C SER A 61 8.43 21.53 -29.84
N PHE A 62 8.43 20.47 -30.64
CA PHE A 62 8.50 19.11 -30.12
C PHE A 62 9.89 18.92 -29.48
N GLY A 63 9.96 18.81 -28.15
CA GLY A 63 11.24 18.73 -27.45
C GLY A 63 11.17 19.29 -26.02
N SER A 64 12.14 20.13 -25.67
CA SER A 64 12.24 20.77 -24.36
C SER A 64 11.78 22.22 -24.37
N VAL A 65 11.37 22.72 -23.21
CA VAL A 65 11.11 24.14 -22.95
C VAL A 65 12.20 24.64 -22.01
N ASP A 66 12.84 25.75 -22.36
CA ASP A 66 13.87 26.38 -21.54
C ASP A 66 13.21 27.18 -20.40
N CYS A 67 12.96 26.50 -19.27
CA CYS A 67 12.45 27.13 -18.07
C CYS A 67 13.56 27.77 -17.21
N ASP A 68 14.84 27.49 -17.50
CA ASP A 68 15.97 27.98 -16.72
C ASP A 68 16.22 29.46 -16.96
N SER A 69 16.21 29.89 -18.22
CA SER A 69 16.36 31.30 -18.59
C SER A 69 15.21 32.16 -18.03
N ILE A 70 13.98 31.65 -18.13
CA ILE A 70 12.78 32.30 -17.59
C ILE A 70 12.87 32.42 -16.07
N ALA A 71 13.21 31.32 -15.37
CA ALA A 71 13.34 31.32 -13.92
C ALA A 71 14.42 32.30 -13.43
N ALA A 72 15.55 32.41 -14.15
CA ALA A 72 16.59 33.37 -13.86
C ALA A 72 16.10 34.82 -14.03
N SER A 73 15.30 35.09 -15.07
CA SER A 73 14.74 36.42 -15.34
C SER A 73 13.71 36.86 -14.28
N GLU A 74 12.85 35.93 -13.84
CA GLU A 74 11.78 36.19 -12.86
C GLU A 74 12.20 35.95 -11.40
N LYS A 75 13.46 35.54 -11.16
CA LYS A 75 14.00 35.16 -9.84
C LYS A 75 13.16 34.06 -9.15
N ILE A 76 12.69 33.10 -9.93
CA ILE A 76 11.93 31.95 -9.43
C ILE A 76 12.92 30.83 -9.10
N HIS A 77 12.90 30.36 -7.86
CA HIS A 77 13.64 29.16 -7.46
C HIS A 77 12.80 27.92 -7.79
N TYR A 78 13.34 27.05 -8.63
CA TYR A 78 12.73 25.77 -8.95
C TYR A 78 13.78 24.67 -9.05
N ALA A 79 13.33 23.41 -9.02
CA ALA A 79 14.23 22.30 -9.29
C ALA A 79 14.60 22.35 -10.77
N HIS A 80 15.85 22.70 -11.09
CA HIS A 80 16.45 22.77 -12.44
C HIS A 80 16.46 21.38 -13.12
N MET A 81 15.28 20.82 -13.33
CA MET A 81 15.02 19.54 -13.96
C MET A 81 14.76 19.74 -15.45
N PHE A 82 15.05 18.71 -16.24
CA PHE A 82 14.79 18.75 -17.67
C PHE A 82 13.28 18.87 -17.95
N THR A 83 12.84 20.01 -18.47
CA THR A 83 11.43 20.29 -18.77
C THR A 83 11.11 20.06 -20.24
N PHE A 84 10.20 19.12 -20.51
CA PHE A 84 9.67 18.83 -21.84
C PHE A 84 8.50 19.74 -22.21
N SER A 85 8.28 19.91 -23.51
CA SER A 85 7.15 20.66 -24.05
C SER A 85 5.82 19.91 -23.84
N PRO A 86 4.68 20.63 -23.71
CA PRO A 86 3.37 20.02 -23.51
C PRO A 86 3.02 18.96 -24.55
N ILE A 87 3.50 19.15 -25.79
CA ILE A 87 3.29 18.21 -26.91
C ILE A 87 4.02 16.90 -26.65
N LEU A 88 5.30 16.96 -26.27
CA LEU A 88 6.09 15.76 -26.00
C LEU A 88 5.58 15.02 -24.76
N THR A 89 5.24 15.73 -23.68
CA THR A 89 4.68 15.09 -22.49
C THR A 89 3.32 14.45 -22.76
N ALA A 90 2.44 15.12 -23.52
CA ALA A 90 1.14 14.58 -23.90
C ALA A 90 1.28 13.34 -24.80
N PHE A 91 2.25 13.34 -25.72
CA PHE A 91 2.56 12.18 -26.55
C PHE A 91 3.00 10.97 -25.70
N ILE A 92 3.92 11.17 -24.76
CA ILE A 92 4.38 10.10 -23.86
C ILE A 92 3.24 9.62 -22.96
N ASP A 93 2.38 10.51 -22.46
CA ASP A 93 1.20 10.16 -21.68
C ASP A 93 0.23 9.28 -22.48
N ILE A 94 -0.09 9.66 -23.72
CA ILE A 94 -0.98 8.89 -24.60
C ILE A 94 -0.38 7.52 -24.89
N LEU A 95 0.93 7.43 -25.18
CA LEU A 95 1.61 6.15 -25.35
C LEU A 95 1.53 5.27 -24.09
N CYS A 96 1.69 5.85 -22.90
CA CYS A 96 1.54 5.12 -21.64
C CYS A 96 0.10 4.62 -21.46
N MET A 97 -0.91 5.44 -21.74
CA MET A 97 -2.32 5.04 -21.68
C MET A 97 -2.66 3.92 -22.67
N ILE A 98 -2.13 3.97 -23.90
CA ILE A 98 -2.25 2.88 -24.87
C ILE A 98 -1.61 1.61 -24.32
N GLY A 99 -0.40 1.70 -23.77
CA GLY A 99 0.29 0.56 -23.13
C GLY A 99 -0.53 -0.04 -21.99
N PHE A 100 -1.09 0.79 -21.11
CA PHE A 100 -2.00 0.36 -20.05
C PHE A 100 -3.28 -0.30 -20.60
N GLY A 101 -3.86 0.25 -21.67
CA GLY A 101 -5.01 -0.33 -22.37
C GLY A 101 -4.70 -1.73 -22.90
N ILE A 102 -3.58 -1.91 -23.61
CA ILE A 102 -3.13 -3.20 -24.12
C ILE A 102 -2.91 -4.20 -22.99
N LEU A 103 -2.21 -3.80 -21.91
CA LEU A 103 -2.01 -4.68 -20.75
C LEU A 103 -3.32 -5.08 -20.09
N SER A 104 -4.32 -4.19 -20.08
CA SER A 104 -5.65 -4.46 -19.51
C SER A 104 -6.46 -5.39 -20.39
N CYS A 105 -6.46 -5.20 -21.71
CA CYS A 105 -7.07 -6.12 -22.66
C CYS A 105 -6.44 -7.51 -22.54
N HIS A 106 -5.10 -7.57 -22.50
CA HIS A 106 -4.39 -8.82 -22.26
C HIS A 106 -4.79 -9.43 -20.90
N GLU A 107 -4.96 -8.61 -19.84
CA GLU A 107 -5.48 -9.03 -18.52
C GLU A 107 -6.83 -9.72 -18.59
N THR A 108 -7.72 -9.28 -19.48
CA THR A 108 -9.05 -9.87 -19.65
C THR A 108 -9.05 -11.23 -20.36
N THR A 109 -8.06 -11.54 -21.19
CA THR A 109 -8.02 -12.76 -21.99
C THR A 109 -7.65 -14.01 -21.18
N TRP A 110 -6.78 -13.86 -20.18
CA TRP A 110 -6.24 -14.96 -19.35
C TRP A 110 -6.81 -15.03 -17.93
N ARG A 111 -7.40 -13.95 -17.40
CA ARG A 111 -7.98 -13.93 -16.06
C ARG A 111 -9.50 -13.83 -16.15
N ASN A 112 -10.20 -14.67 -15.40
CA ASN A 112 -11.65 -14.59 -15.28
C ASN A 112 -12.06 -13.24 -14.67
N GLN A 113 -13.11 -12.62 -15.20
CA GLN A 113 -13.51 -11.27 -14.85
C GLN A 113 -14.71 -11.25 -13.90
N ASP A 114 -14.43 -11.02 -12.63
CA ASP A 114 -15.46 -10.77 -11.62
C ASP A 114 -16.06 -9.36 -11.76
N PHE A 115 -17.20 -9.12 -11.09
CA PHE A 115 -17.87 -7.82 -11.08
C PHE A 115 -16.93 -6.66 -10.70
N TYR A 116 -16.13 -6.83 -9.65
CA TYR A 116 -15.14 -5.84 -9.21
C TYR A 116 -14.11 -5.50 -10.29
N HIS A 117 -13.71 -6.47 -11.12
CA HIS A 117 -12.79 -6.23 -12.21
C HIS A 117 -13.44 -5.39 -13.32
N LYS A 118 -14.73 -5.60 -13.60
CA LYS A 118 -15.50 -4.80 -14.56
C LYS A 118 -15.65 -3.34 -14.10
N VAL A 119 -15.98 -3.12 -12.82
CA VAL A 119 -16.07 -1.76 -12.24
C VAL A 119 -14.72 -1.05 -12.30
N ARG A 120 -13.62 -1.73 -11.94
CA ARG A 120 -12.26 -1.19 -12.06
C ARG A 120 -11.92 -0.79 -13.50
N THR A 121 -12.20 -1.66 -14.46
CA THR A 121 -11.94 -1.36 -15.88
C THR A 121 -12.79 -0.19 -16.36
N SER A 122 -14.04 -0.08 -15.93
CA SER A 122 -14.91 1.07 -16.24
C SER A 122 -14.35 2.38 -15.68
N MET A 123 -13.93 2.39 -14.41
CA MET A 123 -13.29 3.56 -13.78
C MET A 123 -12.00 3.98 -14.49
N MET A 124 -11.20 3.01 -14.94
CA MET A 124 -9.99 3.27 -15.72
C MET A 124 -10.28 3.91 -17.08
N VAL A 125 -11.26 3.38 -17.83
CA VAL A 125 -11.67 3.94 -19.13
C VAL A 125 -12.17 5.37 -18.96
N LEU A 126 -12.95 5.65 -17.92
CA LEU A 126 -13.41 7.00 -17.60
C LEU A 126 -12.23 7.92 -17.29
N ALA A 127 -11.27 7.49 -16.46
CA ALA A 127 -10.08 8.26 -16.13
C ALA A 127 -9.22 8.56 -17.37
N PHE A 128 -9.08 7.61 -18.29
CA PHE A 128 -8.39 7.83 -19.57
C PHE A 128 -9.13 8.84 -20.45
N ALA A 129 -10.45 8.73 -20.60
CA ALA A 129 -11.23 9.67 -21.41
C ALA A 129 -11.09 11.11 -20.90
N VAL A 130 -11.19 11.30 -19.58
CA VAL A 130 -11.03 12.62 -18.95
C VAL A 130 -9.60 13.14 -19.11
N SER A 131 -8.59 12.28 -18.95
CA SER A 131 -7.18 12.68 -19.09
C SER A 131 -6.83 13.05 -20.52
N ILE A 132 -7.32 12.30 -21.51
CA ILE A 132 -7.10 12.60 -22.94
C ILE A 132 -7.75 13.94 -23.30
N ALA A 133 -8.97 14.21 -22.82
CA ALA A 133 -9.63 15.48 -23.07
C ALA A 133 -8.82 16.69 -22.54
N ASP A 134 -8.28 16.58 -21.32
CA ASP A 134 -7.45 17.63 -20.71
C ASP A 134 -6.10 17.79 -21.42
N LEU A 135 -5.47 16.68 -21.85
CA LEU A 135 -4.22 16.73 -22.63
C LEU A 135 -4.42 17.36 -24.00
N VAL A 136 -5.51 17.03 -24.71
CA VAL A 136 -5.86 17.67 -25.98
C VAL A 136 -6.08 19.17 -25.78
N PHE A 137 -6.80 19.55 -24.73
CA PHE A 137 -7.00 20.96 -24.40
C PHE A 137 -5.68 21.68 -24.12
N ALA A 138 -4.78 21.05 -23.35
CA ALA A 138 -3.45 21.56 -23.01
C ALA A 138 -2.49 21.68 -24.23
N VAL A 139 -2.65 20.83 -25.24
CA VAL A 139 -1.89 20.90 -26.49
C VAL A 139 -2.44 22.01 -27.40
N LEU A 140 -3.76 22.13 -27.51
CA LEU A 140 -4.40 23.15 -28.36
C LEU A 140 -4.27 24.56 -27.77
N ASN A 141 -4.30 24.67 -26.45
CA ASN A 141 -4.10 25.89 -25.71
C ASN A 141 -3.01 25.58 -24.68
N PRO A 142 -1.80 26.14 -24.78
CA PRO A 142 -0.63 25.77 -23.96
C PRO A 142 -0.85 26.05 -22.47
N TYR A 143 -1.64 25.17 -21.86
CA TYR A 143 -2.08 25.19 -20.48
C TYR A 143 -1.47 24.00 -19.76
N TYR A 144 -1.33 24.14 -18.46
CA TYR A 144 -0.94 23.03 -17.61
C TYR A 144 -2.13 22.05 -17.45
N PRO A 145 -2.00 20.77 -17.84
CA PRO A 145 -3.07 19.77 -17.70
C PRO A 145 -3.25 19.35 -16.23
N TYR A 146 -4.07 20.10 -15.49
CA TYR A 146 -4.34 19.84 -14.07
C TYR A 146 -5.11 18.53 -13.87
N ILE A 147 -6.11 18.26 -14.72
CA ILE A 147 -7.02 17.13 -14.53
C ILE A 147 -6.31 15.82 -14.88
N ALA A 148 -5.56 15.78 -15.98
CA ALA A 148 -4.78 14.60 -16.35
C ALA A 148 -3.77 14.23 -15.25
N ASN A 149 -3.12 15.24 -14.65
CA ASN A 149 -2.20 15.06 -13.53
C ASN A 149 -2.88 14.46 -12.28
N MET A 150 -4.09 14.92 -11.93
CA MET A 150 -4.86 14.34 -10.82
C MET A 150 -5.34 12.91 -11.12
N MET A 151 -5.75 12.64 -12.36
CA MET A 151 -6.22 11.31 -12.78
C MET A 151 -5.11 10.27 -12.77
N ARG A 152 -3.82 10.66 -12.80
CA ARG A 152 -2.70 9.71 -12.67
C ARG A 152 -2.79 8.87 -11.39
N ALA A 153 -3.19 9.45 -10.27
CA ALA A 153 -3.36 8.73 -9.01
C ALA A 153 -4.47 7.65 -9.11
N VAL A 154 -5.58 7.98 -9.78
CA VAL A 154 -6.69 7.05 -10.02
C VAL A 154 -6.25 5.88 -10.91
N ILE A 155 -5.50 6.18 -11.97
CA ILE A 155 -4.95 5.16 -12.87
C ILE A 155 -3.98 4.24 -12.12
N VAL A 156 -3.09 4.79 -11.29
CA VAL A 156 -2.20 3.98 -10.44
C VAL A 156 -2.98 3.08 -9.48
N LEU A 157 -4.09 3.55 -8.89
CA LEU A 157 -4.96 2.70 -8.06
C LEU A 157 -5.64 1.56 -8.86
N CYS A 158 -5.94 1.76 -10.15
CA CYS A 158 -6.40 0.68 -11.03
C CYS A 158 -5.30 -0.39 -11.28
N PHE A 159 -4.06 0.07 -11.49
CA PHE A 159 -2.91 -0.76 -11.88
C PHE A 159 -1.99 -1.18 -10.74
N SER A 160 -2.17 -0.76 -9.51
CA SER A 160 -1.40 -1.26 -8.37
C SER A 160 -2.34 -1.94 -7.39
N GLN A 161 -2.32 -3.29 -7.38
CA GLN A 161 -3.14 -4.05 -6.45
C GLN A 161 -2.67 -3.84 -5.01
N GLY A 162 -1.35 -3.74 -4.78
CA GLY A 162 -0.79 -3.48 -3.46
C GLY A 162 -1.26 -2.13 -2.90
N VAL A 163 -1.06 -1.06 -3.67
CA VAL A 163 -1.47 0.29 -3.27
C VAL A 163 -2.98 0.36 -3.09
N ARG A 164 -3.77 -0.13 -4.05
CA ARG A 164 -5.23 -0.14 -3.92
C ARG A 164 -5.70 -0.87 -2.68
N ASN A 165 -5.19 -2.07 -2.43
CA ASN A 165 -5.58 -2.83 -1.26
C ASN A 165 -5.20 -2.10 0.02
N ALA A 166 -4.00 -1.51 0.10
CA ALA A 166 -3.59 -0.71 1.24
C ALA A 166 -4.49 0.52 1.46
N THR A 167 -4.83 1.25 0.38
CA THR A 167 -5.74 2.39 0.43
C THR A 167 -7.14 1.99 0.88
N LEU A 168 -7.73 0.93 0.30
CA LEU A 168 -9.04 0.42 0.72
C LEU A 168 -9.03 -0.08 2.17
N SER A 169 -7.92 -0.69 2.60
CA SER A 169 -7.71 -1.12 3.99
C SER A 169 -7.72 0.07 4.94
N LEU A 170 -7.07 1.18 4.57
CA LEU A 170 -7.07 2.41 5.35
C LEU A 170 -8.46 3.05 5.43
N PHE A 171 -9.23 3.03 4.34
CA PHE A 171 -10.62 3.50 4.38
C PHE A 171 -11.52 2.62 5.26
N SER A 172 -11.31 1.30 5.23
CA SER A 172 -12.00 0.39 6.15
C SER A 172 -11.69 0.72 7.61
N ASP A 173 -10.42 1.02 7.94
CA ASP A 173 -10.02 1.37 9.31
C ASP A 173 -10.61 2.70 9.77
N LEU A 174 -10.66 3.65 8.85
CA LEU A 174 -11.26 4.94 9.10
C LEU A 174 -12.76 4.79 9.38
N GLN A 175 -13.44 3.94 8.61
CA GLN A 175 -14.85 3.61 8.81
C GLN A 175 -15.06 2.94 10.18
N ASP A 176 -14.21 2.00 10.57
CA ASP A 176 -14.28 1.34 11.88
C ASP A 176 -14.02 2.33 13.03
N SER A 177 -13.23 3.37 12.80
CA SER A 177 -12.85 4.39 13.78
C SER A 177 -13.78 5.62 13.76
N ILE A 178 -14.85 5.61 12.96
CA ILE A 178 -15.70 6.79 12.75
C ILE A 178 -16.34 7.31 14.03
N ALA A 179 -16.73 6.43 14.96
CA ALA A 179 -17.34 6.82 16.23
C ALA A 179 -16.38 7.62 17.12
N ILE A 180 -15.11 7.21 17.18
CA ILE A 180 -14.07 7.92 17.95
C ILE A 180 -13.74 9.25 17.27
N LEU A 181 -13.65 9.28 15.94
CA LEU A 181 -13.44 10.52 15.18
C LEU A 181 -14.58 11.52 15.40
N LEU A 182 -15.83 11.06 15.36
CA LEU A 182 -16.99 11.91 15.68
C LEU A 182 -16.94 12.41 17.13
N THR A 183 -16.44 11.60 18.06
CA THR A 183 -16.22 12.02 19.46
C THR A 183 -15.19 13.14 19.55
N ILE A 184 -14.07 13.04 18.80
CA ILE A 184 -13.05 14.09 18.71
C ILE A 184 -13.63 15.38 18.10
N PHE A 185 -14.35 15.29 16.99
CA PHE A 185 -14.95 16.48 16.37
C PHE A 185 -16.00 17.13 17.29
N THR A 186 -16.82 16.32 17.96
CA THR A 186 -17.80 16.82 18.94
C THR A 186 -17.10 17.48 20.12
N TYR A 187 -16.03 16.88 20.62
CA TYR A 187 -15.19 17.45 21.67
C TYR A 187 -14.64 18.83 21.27
N ILE A 188 -14.04 18.95 20.08
CA ILE A 188 -13.57 20.24 19.56
C ILE A 188 -14.73 21.25 19.47
N LEU A 189 -15.88 20.85 18.94
CA LEU A 189 -17.04 21.73 18.80
C LEU A 189 -17.57 22.26 20.15
N VAL A 190 -17.61 21.42 21.18
CA VAL A 190 -17.99 21.86 22.54
C VAL A 190 -17.04 22.95 23.02
N PHE A 191 -15.72 22.74 22.89
CA PHE A 191 -14.74 23.74 23.28
C PHE A 191 -14.78 24.99 22.40
N VAL A 192 -15.14 24.88 21.13
CA VAL A 192 -15.37 26.03 20.26
C VAL A 192 -16.46 26.92 20.82
N PHE A 193 -17.61 26.35 21.20
CA PHE A 193 -18.67 27.15 21.81
C PHE A 193 -18.23 27.73 23.15
N THR A 194 -17.55 26.95 24.00
CA THR A 194 -17.04 27.43 25.29
C THR A 194 -16.08 28.61 25.11
N VAL A 195 -15.03 28.45 24.29
CA VAL A 195 -14.01 29.49 24.06
C VAL A 195 -14.61 30.71 23.37
N PHE A 196 -15.44 30.51 22.35
CA PHE A 196 -16.09 31.62 21.63
C PHE A 196 -16.93 32.48 22.58
N TYR A 197 -17.85 31.86 23.33
CA TYR A 197 -18.72 32.63 24.23
C TYR A 197 -17.97 33.20 25.45
N PHE A 198 -16.97 32.50 25.96
CA PHE A 198 -16.17 32.96 27.10
C PHE A 198 -15.32 34.19 26.76
N TYR A 199 -14.66 34.20 25.60
CA TYR A 199 -13.78 35.30 25.18
C TYR A 199 -14.48 36.38 24.34
N ARG A 200 -15.74 36.19 23.93
CA ARG A 200 -16.51 37.20 23.16
C ARG A 200 -16.43 38.64 23.70
N PRO A 201 -16.46 38.92 25.02
CA PRO A 201 -16.37 40.29 25.53
C PRO A 201 -14.93 40.80 25.70
N THR A 202 -13.91 40.00 25.39
CA THR A 202 -12.49 40.31 25.58
C THR A 202 -11.82 40.72 24.26
N PHE A 203 -10.66 41.37 24.34
CA PHE A 203 -9.89 41.75 23.15
C PHE A 203 -9.38 40.51 22.38
N GLU A 204 -9.11 39.41 23.08
CA GLU A 204 -8.76 38.09 22.56
C GLU A 204 -9.91 37.48 21.76
N GLY A 205 -11.15 37.79 22.17
CA GLY A 205 -12.36 37.53 21.43
C GLY A 205 -12.39 38.17 20.05
N ILE A 206 -11.63 39.24 19.82
CA ILE A 206 -11.58 39.96 18.55
C ILE A 206 -10.42 39.44 17.68
N THR A 207 -9.27 39.13 18.27
CA THR A 207 -8.06 38.74 17.53
C THR A 207 -8.06 37.27 17.11
N ASN A 208 -8.36 36.36 18.04
CA ASN A 208 -8.24 34.92 17.83
C ASN A 208 -9.60 34.21 17.76
N PHE A 209 -10.64 34.77 18.37
CA PHE A 209 -11.96 34.12 18.50
C PHE A 209 -13.11 34.97 17.94
N GLY A 210 -12.83 35.81 16.94
CA GLY A 210 -13.76 36.79 16.35
C GLY A 210 -15.05 36.18 15.80
N SER A 211 -14.97 34.95 15.31
CA SER A 211 -16.12 34.18 14.86
C SER A 211 -16.04 32.72 15.33
N ILE A 212 -17.17 32.01 15.27
CA ILE A 212 -17.22 30.56 15.53
C ILE A 212 -16.28 29.82 14.56
N ARG A 213 -16.18 30.27 13.30
CA ARG A 213 -15.28 29.69 12.29
C ARG A 213 -13.81 29.87 12.69
N ASP A 214 -13.43 31.07 13.12
CA ASP A 214 -12.05 31.35 13.52
C ASP A 214 -11.67 30.58 14.79
N THR A 215 -12.61 30.48 15.73
CA THR A 215 -12.45 29.68 16.94
C THR A 215 -12.28 28.20 16.62
N TYR A 216 -13.12 27.64 15.73
CA TYR A 216 -13.00 26.26 15.26
C TYR A 216 -11.65 26.00 14.60
N ARG A 217 -11.20 26.89 13.71
CA ARG A 217 -9.88 26.78 13.08
C ARG A 217 -8.76 26.78 14.13
N ASN A 218 -8.76 27.76 15.03
CA ASN A 218 -7.70 27.92 16.02
C ASN A 218 -7.64 26.77 17.04
N LEU A 219 -8.79 26.25 17.47
CA LEU A 219 -8.83 25.08 18.35
C LEU A 219 -8.50 23.77 17.64
N THR A 220 -8.80 23.65 16.35
CA THR A 220 -8.38 22.48 15.55
C THR A 220 -6.86 22.47 15.38
N ILE A 221 -6.23 23.63 15.13
CA ILE A 221 -4.76 23.76 15.09
C ILE A 221 -4.15 23.50 16.48
N LEU A 222 -4.83 23.92 17.55
CA LEU A 222 -4.39 23.64 18.92
C LEU A 222 -4.49 22.17 19.26
N PHE A 223 -5.50 21.45 18.78
CA PHE A 223 -5.61 20.00 18.94
C PHE A 223 -4.39 19.25 18.38
N THR A 224 -3.75 19.79 17.33
CA THR A 224 -2.48 19.27 16.79
C THR A 224 -1.24 19.99 17.34
N THR A 225 -1.39 20.83 18.36
CA THR A 225 -0.34 21.56 19.09
C THR A 225 0.44 22.60 18.28
N ALA A 226 0.03 22.89 17.04
CA ALA A 226 0.84 23.68 16.11
C ALA A 226 0.84 25.19 16.42
N ASN A 227 -0.13 25.68 17.19
CA ASN A 227 -0.20 27.07 17.66
C ASN A 227 -0.08 27.17 19.19
N TYR A 228 0.46 26.14 19.85
CA TYR A 228 0.86 26.20 21.26
C TYR A 228 2.27 26.82 21.34
N PRO A 229 2.53 27.77 22.25
CA PRO A 229 1.64 28.34 23.25
C PRO A 229 0.86 29.60 22.80
N ASP A 230 1.12 30.09 21.60
CA ASP A 230 0.69 31.41 21.11
C ASP A 230 -0.81 31.68 21.23
N ILE A 231 -1.65 30.65 21.05
CA ILE A 231 -3.11 30.83 21.06
C ILE A 231 -3.68 31.17 22.44
N PHE A 232 -3.07 30.69 23.53
CA PHE A 232 -3.60 30.89 24.89
C PHE A 232 -2.81 31.91 25.72
N LEU A 233 -1.58 32.25 25.32
CA LEU A 233 -0.76 33.25 26.02
C LEU A 233 -1.47 34.59 26.24
N PRO A 234 -2.18 35.18 25.25
CA PRO A 234 -2.95 36.42 25.47
C PRO A 234 -3.99 36.26 26.58
N ALA A 235 -4.76 35.17 26.55
CA ALA A 235 -5.77 34.89 27.57
C ALA A 235 -5.18 34.72 28.97
N GLN A 236 -4.00 34.07 29.08
CA GLN A 236 -3.27 33.93 30.34
C GLN A 236 -2.79 35.29 30.88
N ARG A 237 -2.44 36.24 30.01
CA ARG A 237 -2.03 37.59 30.43
C ARG A 237 -3.17 38.40 31.04
N ILE A 238 -4.43 38.16 30.63
CA ILE A 238 -5.59 38.75 31.31
C ILE A 238 -5.71 38.18 32.72
N ASN A 239 -5.67 36.85 32.82
CA ASN A 239 -5.79 36.12 34.08
C ASN A 239 -5.07 34.77 33.93
N PHE A 240 -4.16 34.48 34.85
CA PHE A 240 -3.42 33.22 34.89
C PHE A 240 -4.36 31.99 34.81
N TRP A 241 -5.53 32.07 35.44
CA TRP A 241 -6.50 30.98 35.48
C TRP A 241 -7.07 30.59 34.10
N ASN A 242 -7.04 31.50 33.12
CA ASN A 242 -7.50 31.23 31.76
C ASN A 242 -6.65 30.16 31.05
N ALA A 243 -5.39 29.97 31.45
CA ALA A 243 -4.53 28.92 30.92
C ALA A 243 -5.08 27.51 31.20
N PHE A 244 -5.82 27.30 32.29
CA PHE A 244 -6.38 26.00 32.64
C PHE A 244 -7.41 25.50 31.62
N LEU A 245 -8.18 26.39 30.99
CA LEU A 245 -9.14 26.01 29.95
C LEU A 245 -8.43 25.33 28.77
N PHE A 246 -7.35 25.95 28.29
CA PHE A 246 -6.55 25.45 27.18
C PHE A 246 -5.68 24.25 27.58
N MET A 247 -5.16 24.24 28.81
CA MET A 247 -4.43 23.09 29.34
C MET A 247 -5.33 21.86 29.45
N PHE A 248 -6.56 22.01 29.94
CA PHE A 248 -7.54 20.94 29.98
C PHE A 248 -7.95 20.47 28.58
N PHE A 249 -8.12 21.39 27.63
CA PHE A 249 -8.34 21.06 26.22
C PHE A 249 -7.20 20.18 25.66
N MET A 250 -5.96 20.56 25.93
CA MET A 250 -4.79 19.83 25.46
C MET A 250 -4.66 18.47 26.15
N LEU A 251 -4.87 18.41 27.47
CA LEU A 251 -4.71 17.18 28.25
C LEU A 251 -5.71 16.12 27.81
N ALA A 252 -6.99 16.48 27.73
CA ALA A 252 -8.02 15.56 27.29
C ALA A 252 -7.94 15.25 25.79
N GLY A 253 -7.64 16.24 24.94
CA GLY A 253 -7.49 16.03 23.50
C GLY A 253 -6.32 15.11 23.15
N LEU A 254 -5.12 15.42 23.61
CA LEU A 254 -3.89 14.71 23.24
C LEU A 254 -3.73 13.39 23.98
N TYR A 255 -3.80 13.40 25.31
CA TYR A 255 -3.43 12.21 26.09
C TYR A 255 -4.56 11.22 26.22
N PHE A 256 -5.82 11.66 26.08
CA PHE A 256 -6.97 10.75 26.13
C PHE A 256 -7.47 10.43 24.74
N LEU A 257 -7.98 11.41 23.99
CA LEU A 257 -8.66 11.13 22.72
C LEU A 257 -7.74 10.65 21.59
N THR A 258 -6.57 11.27 21.40
CA THR A 258 -5.61 10.83 20.37
C THR A 258 -5.02 9.45 20.68
N ASN A 259 -4.73 9.16 21.96
CA ASN A 259 -4.28 7.84 22.39
C ASN A 259 -5.36 6.78 22.23
N LEU A 260 -6.62 7.10 22.53
CA LEU A 260 -7.76 6.21 22.30
C LEU A 260 -7.93 5.90 20.80
N LEU A 261 -7.85 6.91 19.94
CA LEU A 261 -7.90 6.73 18.48
C LEU A 261 -6.76 5.81 18.00
N THR A 262 -5.54 6.07 18.48
CA THR A 262 -4.35 5.27 18.14
C THR A 262 -4.52 3.81 18.58
N ALA A 263 -5.01 3.59 19.81
CA ALA A 263 -5.26 2.24 20.33
C ALA A 263 -6.33 1.50 19.51
N ASN A 264 -7.39 2.18 19.09
CA ASN A 264 -8.42 1.58 18.24
C ASN A 264 -7.88 1.15 16.88
N VAL A 265 -7.15 2.05 16.20
CA VAL A 265 -6.50 1.75 14.91
C VAL A 265 -5.51 0.61 15.05
N PHE A 266 -4.74 0.57 16.14
CA PHE A 266 -3.79 -0.50 16.43
C PHE A 266 -4.49 -1.85 16.64
N ASN A 267 -5.56 -1.91 17.44
CA ASN A 267 -6.32 -3.14 17.65
C ASN A 267 -6.91 -3.69 16.34
N LYS A 268 -7.43 -2.80 15.48
CA LYS A 268 -7.95 -3.19 14.15
C LYS A 268 -6.86 -3.66 13.20
N TYR A 269 -5.69 -3.03 13.26
CA TYR A 269 -4.52 -3.52 12.55
C TYR A 269 -4.10 -4.93 13.02
N GLN A 270 -4.06 -5.16 14.32
CA GLN A 270 -3.68 -6.45 14.90
C GLN A 270 -4.68 -7.57 14.56
N GLU A 271 -5.99 -7.27 14.62
CA GLU A 271 -7.05 -8.20 14.21
C GLU A 271 -6.89 -8.64 12.75
N ARG A 272 -6.69 -7.69 11.83
CA ARG A 272 -6.45 -8.01 10.41
C ARG A 272 -5.17 -8.80 10.20
N LEU A 273 -4.11 -8.49 10.95
CA LEU A 273 -2.86 -9.23 10.89
C LEU A 273 -3.06 -10.69 11.32
N GLN A 274 -3.83 -10.93 12.38
CA GLN A 274 -4.18 -12.27 12.85
C GLN A 274 -5.04 -13.02 11.81
N ASN A 275 -6.06 -12.37 11.26
CA ASN A 275 -6.91 -12.95 10.22
C ASN A 275 -6.10 -13.31 8.96
N ALA A 276 -5.17 -12.44 8.54
CA ALA A 276 -4.27 -12.75 7.43
C ALA A 276 -3.34 -13.94 7.73
N ARG A 277 -2.91 -14.13 8.98
CA ARG A 277 -2.11 -15.30 9.39
C ARG A 277 -2.94 -16.58 9.34
N THR A 278 -4.15 -16.57 9.90
CA THR A 278 -5.04 -17.75 9.90
C THR A 278 -5.46 -18.13 8.48
N GLU A 279 -5.77 -17.15 7.63
CA GLU A 279 -6.10 -17.38 6.22
C GLU A 279 -4.92 -18.02 5.47
N ARG A 280 -3.67 -17.56 5.70
CA ARG A 280 -2.48 -18.18 5.11
C ARG A 280 -2.30 -19.63 5.58
N GLN A 281 -2.49 -19.88 6.87
CA GLN A 281 -2.38 -21.22 7.43
C GLN A 281 -3.43 -22.17 6.83
N SER A 282 -4.68 -21.71 6.71
CA SER A 282 -5.79 -22.45 6.09
C SER A 282 -5.53 -22.68 4.59
N ASN A 283 -5.10 -21.66 3.85
CA ASN A 283 -4.76 -21.80 2.44
C ASN A 283 -3.60 -22.77 2.22
N ARG A 284 -2.56 -22.75 3.06
CA ARG A 284 -1.46 -23.71 3.03
C ARG A 284 -1.96 -25.14 3.26
N ALA A 285 -2.75 -25.35 4.31
CA ALA A 285 -3.34 -26.67 4.59
C ALA A 285 -4.19 -27.18 3.41
N ARG A 286 -5.00 -26.31 2.80
CA ARG A 286 -5.80 -26.64 1.62
C ARG A 286 -4.93 -27.02 0.41
N HIS A 287 -3.83 -26.30 0.14
CA HIS A 287 -2.93 -26.66 -0.96
C HIS A 287 -2.27 -28.01 -0.72
N ILE A 288 -1.81 -28.27 0.51
CA ILE A 288 -1.25 -29.55 0.91
C ILE A 288 -2.26 -30.69 0.72
N GLU A 289 -3.52 -30.49 1.13
CA GLU A 289 -4.58 -31.49 0.98
C GLU A 289 -4.86 -31.80 -0.50
N VAL A 290 -4.84 -30.79 -1.37
CA VAL A 290 -5.03 -30.99 -2.83
C VAL A 290 -3.88 -31.80 -3.43
N ILE A 291 -2.63 -31.49 -3.07
CA ILE A 291 -1.46 -32.25 -3.54
C ILE A 291 -1.48 -33.66 -2.96
N PHE A 292 -1.85 -33.83 -1.69
CA PHE A 292 -1.99 -35.14 -1.06
C PHE A 292 -3.00 -36.02 -1.83
N LYS A 293 -4.20 -35.49 -2.13
CA LYS A 293 -5.22 -36.20 -2.90
C LYS A 293 -4.80 -36.56 -4.33
N LYS A 294 -3.84 -35.85 -4.92
CA LYS A 294 -3.27 -36.18 -6.23
C LYS A 294 -2.38 -37.44 -6.16
N HIS A 295 -1.75 -37.69 -5.01
CA HIS A 295 -0.86 -38.83 -4.79
C HIS A 295 -1.55 -40.01 -4.07
N ASP A 296 -2.72 -39.78 -3.46
CA ASP A 296 -3.59 -40.81 -2.87
C ASP A 296 -4.40 -41.50 -3.97
N HIS A 297 -3.77 -42.47 -4.65
CA HIS A 297 -4.37 -43.14 -5.81
C HIS A 297 -5.55 -44.06 -5.43
N ASP A 298 -5.55 -44.61 -4.22
CA ASP A 298 -6.56 -45.54 -3.73
C ASP A 298 -7.69 -44.84 -2.93
N GLN A 299 -7.59 -43.52 -2.72
CA GLN A 299 -8.53 -42.72 -1.93
C GLN A 299 -8.69 -43.21 -0.49
N SER A 300 -7.66 -43.85 0.05
CA SER A 300 -7.67 -44.39 1.41
C SER A 300 -7.50 -43.32 2.48
N GLY A 301 -7.09 -42.10 2.10
CA GLY A 301 -6.71 -41.02 3.02
C GLY A 301 -5.33 -41.20 3.65
N LYS A 302 -4.56 -42.16 3.13
CA LYS A 302 -3.27 -42.63 3.59
C LYS A 302 -2.33 -42.75 2.38
N LEU A 303 -1.05 -42.38 2.53
CA LEU A 303 -0.05 -42.63 1.49
C LEU A 303 0.89 -43.75 1.91
N ASP A 304 1.33 -44.55 0.94
CA ASP A 304 2.45 -45.44 1.12
C ASP A 304 3.79 -44.69 1.14
N THR A 305 4.90 -45.42 1.32
CA THR A 305 6.24 -44.79 1.43
C THR A 305 6.71 -44.17 0.10
N MET A 306 6.28 -44.69 -1.04
CA MET A 306 6.69 -44.22 -2.36
C MET A 306 5.83 -43.05 -2.84
N GLU A 307 4.52 -43.11 -2.58
CA GLU A 307 3.55 -42.04 -2.75
C GLU A 307 3.90 -40.84 -1.86
N ALA A 308 4.25 -41.06 -0.58
CA ALA A 308 4.68 -39.99 0.31
C ALA A 308 5.98 -39.31 -0.18
N LYS A 309 6.93 -40.08 -0.74
CA LYS A 309 8.14 -39.50 -1.36
C LYS A 309 7.81 -38.65 -2.58
N SER A 310 6.91 -39.15 -3.44
CA SER A 310 6.43 -38.45 -4.63
C SER A 310 5.70 -37.15 -4.28
N PHE A 311 4.85 -37.19 -3.25
CA PHE A 311 4.17 -36.03 -2.67
C PHE A 311 5.18 -34.96 -2.20
N LEU A 312 6.22 -35.34 -1.45
CA LEU A 312 7.23 -34.39 -0.99
C LEU A 312 8.05 -33.79 -2.14
N ALA A 313 8.29 -34.55 -3.21
CA ALA A 313 8.88 -34.01 -4.44
C ALA A 313 8.01 -32.95 -5.10
N ASP A 314 6.68 -33.13 -5.15
CA ASP A 314 5.77 -32.15 -5.74
C ASP A 314 5.65 -30.88 -4.87
N VAL A 315 5.66 -31.01 -3.53
CA VAL A 315 5.54 -29.88 -2.60
C VAL A 315 6.81 -29.00 -2.56
N PHE A 316 7.99 -29.62 -2.54
CA PHE A 316 9.26 -28.92 -2.34
C PHE A 316 10.17 -28.89 -3.59
N GLU A 317 9.70 -29.42 -4.71
CA GLU A 317 10.51 -29.61 -5.92
C GLU A 317 11.79 -30.44 -5.63
N PHE A 318 11.69 -31.45 -4.74
CA PHE A 318 12.84 -32.28 -4.37
C PHE A 318 13.31 -33.17 -5.51
N ASP A 319 14.56 -32.96 -5.92
CA ASP A 319 15.35 -33.94 -6.66
C ASP A 319 15.95 -35.02 -5.73
N TYR A 320 15.44 -36.25 -5.80
CA TYR A 320 15.94 -37.40 -5.02
C TYR A 320 17.34 -37.89 -5.47
N HIS A 321 17.92 -37.38 -6.54
CA HIS A 321 19.32 -37.62 -6.86
C HIS A 321 20.26 -36.85 -5.90
N ASN A 322 19.82 -35.70 -5.39
CA ASN A 322 20.54 -34.92 -4.40
C ASN A 322 20.47 -35.56 -3.00
N ALA A 323 21.62 -35.75 -2.36
CA ALA A 323 21.72 -36.34 -1.03
C ALA A 323 20.98 -35.52 0.05
N ASP A 324 21.03 -34.18 -0.04
CA ASP A 324 20.41 -33.29 0.94
C ASP A 324 18.89 -33.38 0.89
N HIS A 325 18.32 -33.36 -0.32
CA HIS A 325 16.88 -33.51 -0.53
C HIS A 325 16.38 -34.85 0.00
N ARG A 326 17.13 -35.94 -0.23
CA ARG A 326 16.80 -37.26 0.33
C ARG A 326 16.82 -37.25 1.86
N ALA A 327 17.82 -36.63 2.48
CA ALA A 327 17.95 -36.57 3.92
C ALA A 327 16.79 -35.78 4.55
N THR A 328 16.47 -34.61 4.01
CA THR A 328 15.34 -33.77 4.45
C THR A 328 14.00 -34.48 4.26
N ALA A 329 13.75 -35.11 3.11
CA ALA A 329 12.53 -35.88 2.88
C ALA A 329 12.38 -37.04 3.88
N ASN A 330 13.45 -37.80 4.14
CA ASN A 330 13.44 -38.87 5.12
C ASN A 330 13.19 -38.36 6.55
N ASN A 331 13.72 -37.19 6.91
CA ASN A 331 13.46 -36.57 8.22
C ASN A 331 11.98 -36.20 8.37
N ILE A 332 11.38 -35.57 7.36
CA ILE A 332 9.94 -35.24 7.35
C ILE A 332 9.10 -36.52 7.48
N MET A 333 9.45 -37.56 6.71
CA MET A 333 8.74 -38.84 6.76
C MET A 333 8.85 -39.50 8.15
N LYS A 334 10.02 -39.47 8.80
CA LYS A 334 10.16 -39.97 10.17
C LYS A 334 9.26 -39.25 11.18
N ILE A 335 9.02 -37.95 10.99
CA ILE A 335 8.19 -37.13 11.88
C ILE A 335 6.70 -37.42 11.65
N VAL A 336 6.29 -37.53 10.39
CA VAL A 336 4.88 -37.63 10.00
C VAL A 336 4.37 -39.09 10.03
N GLY A 337 5.27 -40.06 9.82
CA GLY A 337 4.93 -41.48 9.73
C GLY A 337 4.22 -42.04 10.96
N THR A 338 3.29 -42.96 10.73
CA THR A 338 2.65 -43.77 11.77
C THR A 338 2.68 -45.23 11.36
N GLU A 339 2.69 -46.14 12.34
CA GLU A 339 2.45 -47.55 12.07
C GLU A 339 0.96 -47.75 11.79
N ASP A 340 0.66 -48.58 10.79
CA ASP A 340 -0.70 -48.94 10.45
C ASP A 340 -1.26 -49.94 11.46
N LYS A 341 -2.54 -49.82 11.79
CA LYS A 341 -3.17 -50.67 12.82
C LYS A 341 -3.40 -52.10 12.32
N GLU A 342 -3.44 -52.29 11.01
CA GLU A 342 -3.78 -53.55 10.35
C GLU A 342 -2.55 -54.24 9.75
N SER A 343 -1.44 -53.52 9.57
CA SER A 343 -0.20 -54.05 9.00
C SER A 343 1.04 -53.39 9.63
N PRO A 344 2.19 -54.08 9.72
CA PRO A 344 3.42 -53.50 10.29
C PRO A 344 4.10 -52.49 9.34
N ARG A 345 3.34 -51.84 8.46
CA ARG A 345 3.85 -50.88 7.46
C ARG A 345 3.69 -49.46 7.99
N THR A 346 4.66 -48.61 7.65
CA THR A 346 4.58 -47.18 7.92
C THR A 346 3.68 -46.52 6.88
N VAL A 347 2.71 -45.76 7.37
CA VAL A 347 1.70 -45.09 6.56
C VAL A 347 1.65 -43.61 6.93
N TYR A 348 1.26 -42.76 5.98
CA TYR A 348 1.28 -41.31 6.13
C TYR A 348 -0.12 -40.73 5.93
N GLU A 349 -0.74 -40.26 7.01
CA GLU A 349 -2.08 -39.68 6.99
C GLU A 349 -2.05 -38.20 6.58
N CYS A 350 -3.06 -37.77 5.81
CA CYS A 350 -3.22 -36.36 5.41
C CYS A 350 -3.27 -35.39 6.61
N LYS A 351 -3.92 -35.80 7.70
CA LYS A 351 -4.03 -35.00 8.92
C LYS A 351 -2.66 -34.68 9.54
N ARG A 352 -1.72 -35.63 9.49
CA ARG A 352 -0.38 -35.41 10.04
C ARG A 352 0.47 -34.52 9.16
N PHE A 353 0.38 -34.64 7.84
CA PHE A 353 1.01 -33.68 6.93
C PHE A 353 0.47 -32.27 7.16
N THR A 354 -0.86 -32.10 7.17
CA THR A 354 -1.46 -30.78 7.39
C THR A 354 -1.09 -30.18 8.75
N GLN A 355 -0.99 -30.98 9.81
CA GLN A 355 -0.48 -30.54 11.12
C GLN A 355 1.00 -30.15 11.08
N PHE A 356 1.85 -30.96 10.43
CA PHE A 356 3.27 -30.66 10.27
C PHE A 356 3.47 -29.34 9.53
N PHE A 357 2.82 -29.17 8.39
CA PHE A 357 2.87 -27.94 7.62
C PHE A 357 2.19 -26.78 8.32
N ALA A 358 1.31 -27.00 9.31
CA ALA A 358 0.68 -25.93 10.07
C ALA A 358 1.64 -25.28 11.10
N LEU A 359 2.72 -25.96 11.49
CA LEU A 359 3.69 -25.46 12.47
C LEU A 359 4.39 -24.19 11.94
N PRO A 360 4.70 -23.22 12.83
CA PRO A 360 5.45 -22.02 12.45
C PRO A 360 6.90 -22.36 12.05
N ASN A 361 7.53 -23.33 12.72
CA ASN A 361 8.95 -23.68 12.54
C ASN A 361 9.15 -24.96 11.72
N PHE A 362 8.18 -25.35 10.89
CA PHE A 362 8.27 -26.60 10.12
C PHE A 362 9.51 -26.65 9.20
N ILE A 363 10.03 -25.48 8.78
CA ILE A 363 11.24 -25.35 7.94
C ILE A 363 12.48 -25.83 8.71
N GLU A 364 12.65 -25.33 9.93
CA GLU A 364 13.74 -25.70 10.83
C GLU A 364 13.63 -27.17 11.25
N ILE A 365 12.44 -27.61 11.64
CA ILE A 365 12.15 -28.99 12.04
C ILE A 365 12.43 -29.98 10.89
N ALA A 366 12.14 -29.59 9.65
CA ALA A 366 12.46 -30.40 8.47
C ALA A 366 13.95 -30.42 8.11
N GLY A 367 14.76 -29.50 8.63
CA GLY A 367 16.12 -29.27 8.17
C GLY A 367 16.19 -28.74 6.73
N LEU A 368 15.19 -27.95 6.31
CA LEU A 368 15.12 -27.34 4.97
C LEU A 368 16.12 -26.20 4.77
N GLU A 369 16.74 -25.71 5.85
CA GLU A 369 17.71 -24.59 5.85
C GLU A 369 19.00 -24.92 5.10
N ASN A 370 19.36 -26.20 5.05
CA ASN A 370 20.59 -26.69 4.42
C ASN A 370 20.46 -26.86 2.89
N LEU A 371 19.25 -26.71 2.32
CA LEU A 371 19.09 -26.71 0.87
C LEU A 371 19.49 -25.35 0.30
N HIS A 372 20.60 -25.29 -0.46
CA HIS A 372 21.09 -24.08 -1.14
C HIS A 372 20.02 -23.35 -2.00
N SER A 373 19.00 -24.04 -2.50
CA SER A 373 17.87 -23.45 -3.27
C SER A 373 16.84 -22.75 -2.38
N LEU A 374 16.68 -23.17 -1.13
CA LEU A 374 15.73 -22.65 -0.14
C LEU A 374 16.40 -21.79 0.93
N GLN A 375 17.74 -21.74 0.98
CA GLN A 375 18.49 -20.88 1.88
C GLN A 375 18.12 -19.39 1.69
N SER A 376 17.66 -18.98 0.50
CA SER A 376 17.08 -17.64 0.25
C SER A 376 15.69 -17.41 0.86
N MET A 377 14.94 -18.47 1.19
CA MET A 377 13.63 -18.43 1.87
C MET A 377 13.75 -18.74 3.37
N ALA A 378 14.76 -19.52 3.78
CA ALA A 378 15.05 -19.82 5.17
C ALA A 378 15.84 -18.71 5.86
N SER A 379 16.72 -17.99 5.15
CA SER A 379 17.44 -16.82 5.69
C SER A 379 16.52 -15.64 6.04
N SER A 380 15.24 -15.65 5.63
CA SER A 380 14.25 -14.68 6.12
C SER A 380 13.51 -15.13 7.38
N ASN A 381 13.57 -16.41 7.74
CA ASN A 381 12.85 -16.99 8.90
C ASN A 381 13.80 -17.47 10.03
N ALA A 382 15.06 -17.79 9.76
CA ALA A 382 16.00 -18.32 10.78
C ALA A 382 16.56 -17.24 11.73
N THR A 383 16.49 -15.95 11.37
CA THR A 383 16.80 -14.83 12.30
C THR A 383 15.66 -14.50 13.25
N GLN A 384 14.57 -15.29 13.26
CA GLN A 384 13.31 -14.97 13.95
C GLN A 384 13.20 -15.60 15.36
N GLY A 385 14.24 -16.29 15.84
CA GLY A 385 14.22 -17.04 17.09
C GLY A 385 14.52 -16.27 18.38
N THR A 386 15.04 -15.03 18.34
CA THR A 386 15.49 -14.35 19.58
C THR A 386 15.19 -12.85 19.67
N TYR A 387 14.58 -12.24 18.65
CA TYR A 387 14.18 -10.81 18.68
C TYR A 387 12.82 -10.60 18.02
N GLU A 388 11.73 -10.86 18.75
CA GLU A 388 10.42 -10.26 18.43
C GLU A 388 10.48 -8.75 18.72
N ARG A 389 11.13 -7.99 17.84
CA ARG A 389 11.01 -6.53 17.76
C ARG A 389 11.35 -6.06 16.35
N GLU A 390 10.30 -5.63 15.64
CA GLU A 390 10.32 -4.84 14.39
C GLU A 390 11.00 -5.43 13.14
N GLN A 391 10.35 -5.18 12.00
CA GLN A 391 10.77 -5.40 10.61
C GLN A 391 10.51 -6.77 9.96
N TRP A 392 9.72 -6.65 8.89
CA TRP A 392 9.48 -7.59 7.78
C TRP A 392 10.78 -8.07 7.09
N PRO A 393 10.74 -9.18 6.32
CA PRO A 393 10.38 -9.08 4.90
C PRO A 393 9.37 -10.11 4.39
N LEU A 394 8.52 -9.63 3.47
CA LEU A 394 7.66 -10.38 2.55
C LEU A 394 8.50 -11.24 1.59
N GLU A 395 8.06 -12.47 1.29
CA GLU A 395 8.26 -13.12 -0.01
C GLU A 395 7.26 -14.26 -0.27
N ARG A 396 6.78 -14.55 -1.49
CA ARG A 396 7.24 -14.17 -2.84
C ARG A 396 6.04 -14.00 -3.79
N ARG A 397 5.66 -12.74 -4.09
CA ARG A 397 4.96 -12.33 -5.32
C ARG A 397 5.97 -11.48 -6.07
N GLU A 398 6.22 -11.77 -7.34
CA GLU A 398 7.32 -11.18 -8.12
C GLU A 398 7.42 -9.66 -7.91
N LYS A 399 8.43 -9.25 -7.15
CA LYS A 399 8.69 -7.85 -6.80
C LYS A 399 9.04 -7.12 -8.08
N GLY A 400 8.16 -6.22 -8.51
CA GLY A 400 8.53 -5.16 -9.45
C GLY A 400 9.54 -4.23 -8.77
N PHE A 401 10.47 -3.68 -9.55
CA PHE A 401 11.54 -2.77 -9.11
C PHE A 401 11.04 -1.60 -8.23
N PHE A 402 9.75 -1.25 -8.28
CA PHE A 402 9.15 -0.11 -7.57
C PHE A 402 8.64 -0.36 -6.15
N ASP A 403 8.35 -1.60 -5.75
CA ASP A 403 7.63 -1.85 -4.48
C ASP A 403 8.50 -1.65 -3.22
N GLY A 404 9.83 -1.72 -3.34
CA GLY A 404 10.75 -1.45 -2.21
C GLY A 404 11.14 0.02 -2.07
N TRP A 405 11.21 0.75 -3.20
CA TRP A 405 11.65 2.14 -3.21
C TRP A 405 10.53 3.12 -2.87
N MET A 406 9.26 2.76 -3.06
CA MET A 406 8.12 3.65 -2.76
C MET A 406 8.04 4.05 -1.29
N GLN A 407 8.35 3.17 -0.34
CA GLN A 407 8.40 3.53 1.08
C GLN A 407 9.57 4.46 1.40
N VAL A 408 10.75 4.18 0.83
CA VAL A 408 11.94 5.03 1.02
C VAL A 408 11.73 6.39 0.36
N VAL A 409 11.13 6.45 -0.83
CA VAL A 409 10.79 7.68 -1.53
C VAL A 409 9.71 8.46 -0.78
N LEU A 410 8.68 7.82 -0.22
CA LEU A 410 7.66 8.51 0.57
C LEU A 410 8.20 9.01 1.91
N ILE A 411 9.12 8.28 2.54
CA ILE A 411 9.81 8.74 3.76
C ILE A 411 10.74 9.89 3.41
N LEU A 412 11.55 9.78 2.36
CA LEU A 412 12.43 10.86 1.89
C LEU A 412 11.62 12.07 1.42
N LEU A 413 10.48 11.89 0.78
CA LEU A 413 9.58 12.97 0.35
C LEU A 413 8.93 13.65 1.56
N ASN A 414 8.49 12.89 2.57
CA ASN A 414 7.98 13.48 3.82
C ASN A 414 9.07 14.21 4.59
N VAL A 415 10.28 13.65 4.67
CA VAL A 415 11.44 14.30 5.32
C VAL A 415 11.86 15.54 4.54
N LEU A 416 11.83 15.51 3.20
CA LEU A 416 12.14 16.65 2.34
C LEU A 416 11.07 17.74 2.46
N ILE A 417 9.78 17.41 2.43
CA ILE A 417 8.67 18.36 2.62
C ILE A 417 8.75 18.98 4.02
N THR A 418 9.01 18.17 5.04
CA THR A 418 9.16 18.64 6.43
C THR A 418 10.41 19.53 6.57
N GLY A 419 11.53 19.15 5.96
CA GLY A 419 12.75 19.95 5.93
C GLY A 419 12.59 21.28 5.17
N VAL A 420 11.87 21.27 4.05
CA VAL A 420 11.53 22.49 3.28
C VAL A 420 10.59 23.38 4.06
N PHE A 421 9.61 22.84 4.80
CA PHE A 421 8.74 23.64 5.68
C PHE A 421 9.53 24.26 6.84
N ILE A 422 10.39 23.51 7.50
CA ILE A 422 11.22 24.00 8.60
C ILE A 422 12.19 25.09 8.11
N LEU A 423 12.84 24.89 6.96
CA LEU A 423 13.74 25.90 6.39
C LEU A 423 12.97 27.15 5.94
N ASN A 424 11.81 27.00 5.31
CA ASN A 424 10.99 28.13 4.86
C ASN A 424 10.42 28.97 6.02
N ASP A 425 10.18 28.35 7.19
CA ASP A 425 9.74 29.06 8.39
C ASP A 425 10.90 29.84 9.04
N GLN A 426 12.11 29.28 9.06
CA GLN A 426 13.32 29.97 9.54
C GLN A 426 13.69 31.20 8.67
N PHE A 427 13.42 31.19 7.37
CA PHE A 427 13.68 32.34 6.49
C PHE A 427 12.60 33.43 6.55
N LYS A 428 11.38 33.13 7.05
CA LYS A 428 10.34 34.15 7.28
C LYS A 428 10.60 35.00 8.52
N GLU A 429 11.24 34.43 9.55
CA GLU A 429 11.65 35.16 10.75
C GLU A 429 12.76 36.18 10.44
N VAL A 430 13.73 35.82 9.59
CA VAL A 430 14.85 36.71 9.23
C VAL A 430 14.40 37.92 8.38
N LYS A 431 13.36 37.77 7.55
CA LYS A 431 12.80 38.88 6.73
C LYS A 431 11.97 39.90 7.52
N LYS A 432 11.73 39.68 8.82
CA LYS A 432 11.06 40.66 9.70
C LYS A 432 12.05 41.49 10.54
N ILE A 433 13.35 41.27 10.39
CA ILE A 433 14.42 41.94 11.16
C ILE A 433 15.30 42.85 10.26
N GLN A 434 14.95 43.01 8.99
CA GLN A 434 15.42 44.11 8.12
C GLN A 434 14.22 44.91 7.63
#